data_AF-A0A931R9B3-F1
#
_entry.id   AF-A0A931R9B3-F1
#
_cell.length_a   1.000
_cell.length_b   1.000
_cell.length_c   1.000
_cell.angle_alpha   90.00
_cell.angle_beta   90.00
_cell.angle_gamma   90.00
#
_symmetry.space_group_name_H-M   'P 1'
#
loop_
_entity.id
_entity.type
_entity.pdbx_description
1 polymer ?
#
loop_
_entity_poly.entity_id
_entity_poly.type
_entity_poly.pdbx_seq_one_letter_code
_entity_poly.pdbx_strand_id
1 'polypeptide(L)'
;MANDPERALAYFLQAARSDPKYVYRSMHFSEGIWTYVGRTQYATGKYNDARQSLELALAHDRDDNLAKLYLGLTLARSGDFSRGLKEIEAGMRGLYDWLEYIDRSRPFEGYWDPTREIRKAIDNYLAASSGGDYGRGQLIPDAEWVGQAMENEIDRARRDERRQFERDLERGRGFSIGVGLGF
;
A
#
# COMPACT_ATOMS: atom_id res chain seq x y z
N MET A 1 -18.51 3.50 -8.67
CA MET A 1 -18.54 2.08 -9.06
C MET A 1 -18.27 1.28 -7.81
N ALA A 2 -19.19 0.40 -7.42
CA ALA A 2 -19.04 -0.40 -6.21
C ALA A 2 -17.76 -1.24 -6.29
N ASN A 3 -17.05 -1.29 -5.17
CA ASN A 3 -15.83 -2.03 -4.92
C ASN A 3 -16.05 -3.54 -5.16
N ASP A 4 -15.80 -4.02 -6.38
CA ASP A 4 -15.94 -5.44 -6.78
C ASP A 4 -14.56 -6.09 -6.80
N PRO A 5 -14.12 -6.70 -5.68
CA PRO A 5 -12.80 -7.28 -5.57
C PRO A 5 -12.62 -8.49 -6.50
N GLU A 6 -13.70 -9.17 -6.91
CA GLU A 6 -13.61 -10.29 -7.84
C GLU A 6 -13.26 -9.82 -9.24
N ARG A 7 -13.86 -8.72 -9.70
CA ARG A 7 -13.47 -8.08 -10.97
C ARG A 7 -12.06 -7.53 -10.90
N ALA A 8 -11.67 -6.86 -9.81
CA ALA A 8 -10.33 -6.32 -9.64
C ALA A 8 -9.26 -7.44 -9.71
N LEU A 9 -9.54 -8.60 -9.10
CA LEU A 9 -8.65 -9.75 -9.13
C LEU A 9 -8.39 -10.23 -10.56
N ALA A 10 -9.42 -10.30 -11.40
CA ALA A 10 -9.27 -10.70 -12.80
C ALA A 10 -8.32 -9.77 -13.57
N TYR A 11 -8.45 -8.45 -13.37
CA TYR A 11 -7.57 -7.45 -13.98
C TYR A 11 -6.13 -7.58 -13.48
N PHE A 12 -5.91 -7.71 -12.18
CA PHE A 12 -4.56 -7.85 -11.62
C PHE A 12 -3.90 -9.16 -12.06
N LEU A 13 -4.63 -10.27 -12.15
CA LEU A 13 -4.12 -11.53 -12.68
C LEU A 13 -3.78 -11.45 -14.17
N GLN A 14 -4.50 -10.63 -14.95
CA GLN A 14 -4.16 -10.39 -16.35
C GLN A 14 -2.88 -9.55 -16.46
N ALA A 15 -2.76 -8.49 -15.65
CA ALA A 15 -1.56 -7.67 -15.61
C ALA A 15 -0.33 -8.47 -15.15
N ALA A 16 -0.46 -9.29 -14.10
CA ALA A 16 0.61 -10.17 -13.62
C ALA A 16 1.06 -11.20 -14.67
N ARG A 17 0.15 -11.66 -15.53
CA ARG A 17 0.49 -12.54 -16.67
C ARG A 17 1.23 -11.80 -17.77
N SER A 18 0.88 -10.55 -18.03
CA SER A 18 1.51 -9.72 -19.04
C SER A 18 2.89 -9.23 -18.62
N ASP A 19 3.04 -8.81 -17.37
CA ASP A 19 4.29 -8.38 -16.76
C ASP A 19 4.36 -8.82 -15.29
N PRO A 20 4.95 -10.00 -15.02
CA PRO A 20 5.06 -10.54 -13.66
C PRO A 20 5.97 -9.73 -12.73
N LYS A 21 6.80 -8.83 -13.29
CA LYS A 21 7.74 -7.98 -12.54
C LYS A 21 7.27 -6.53 -12.47
N TYR A 22 6.04 -6.27 -12.91
CA TYR A 22 5.48 -4.93 -12.87
C TYR A 22 5.48 -4.41 -11.43
N VAL A 23 6.15 -3.28 -11.24
CA VAL A 23 6.14 -2.52 -9.99
C VAL A 23 5.49 -1.19 -10.31
N TYR A 24 4.38 -0.91 -9.63
CA TYR A 24 3.80 0.41 -9.67
C TYR A 24 4.51 1.30 -8.66
N ARG A 25 4.90 2.51 -9.08
CA ARG A 25 5.47 3.52 -8.19
C ARG A 25 4.55 4.74 -8.19
N SER A 26 3.99 5.08 -7.03
CA SER A 26 3.23 6.31 -6.82
C SER A 26 4.06 7.25 -5.98
N MET A 27 4.50 8.36 -6.55
CA MET A 27 5.48 9.26 -5.90
C MET A 27 6.67 8.45 -5.34
N HIS A 28 6.68 8.17 -4.04
CA HIS A 28 7.75 7.48 -3.32
C HIS A 28 7.35 6.10 -2.74
N PHE A 29 6.13 5.64 -2.99
CA PHE A 29 5.66 4.31 -2.58
C PHE A 29 5.67 3.36 -3.76
N SER A 30 6.22 2.16 -3.58
CA SER A 30 6.25 1.11 -4.60
C SER A 30 5.48 -0.13 -4.15
N GLU A 31 4.70 -0.70 -5.06
CA GLU A 31 3.99 -1.96 -4.87
C GLU A 31 4.17 -2.85 -6.10
N GLY A 32 4.52 -4.11 -5.88
CA GLY A 32 4.54 -5.11 -6.94
C GLY A 32 3.13 -5.52 -7.39
N ILE A 33 3.00 -6.01 -8.62
CA ILE A 33 1.73 -6.53 -9.12
C ILE A 33 1.17 -7.66 -8.25
N TRP A 34 2.06 -8.50 -7.72
CA TRP A 34 1.70 -9.60 -6.84
C TRP A 34 1.16 -9.14 -5.48
N THR A 35 1.51 -7.93 -5.03
CA THR A 35 0.93 -7.30 -3.83
C THR A 35 -0.54 -6.97 -4.06
N TYR A 36 -0.91 -6.41 -5.21
CA TYR A 36 -2.32 -6.20 -5.56
C TYR A 36 -3.10 -7.51 -5.68
N VAL A 37 -2.53 -8.53 -6.33
CA VAL A 37 -3.17 -9.84 -6.47
C VAL A 37 -3.42 -10.45 -5.09
N GLY A 38 -2.39 -10.48 -4.23
CA GLY A 38 -2.46 -11.03 -2.88
C GLY A 38 -3.47 -10.32 -1.98
N ARG A 39 -3.47 -8.99 -1.97
CA ARG A 39 -4.46 -8.18 -1.23
C ARG A 39 -5.89 -8.46 -1.67
N THR A 40 -6.11 -8.60 -2.98
CA THR A 40 -7.44 -8.87 -3.52
C THR A 40 -7.90 -10.30 -3.22
N GLN A 41 -6.98 -11.27 -3.25
CA GLN A 41 -7.25 -12.64 -2.81
C GLN A 41 -7.58 -12.69 -1.31
N TYR A 42 -6.86 -11.92 -0.48
CA TYR A 42 -7.16 -11.77 0.94
C TYR A 42 -8.58 -11.22 1.15
N ALA A 43 -8.92 -10.13 0.47
CA ALA A 43 -10.25 -9.50 0.55
C ALA A 43 -11.39 -10.42 0.11
N THR A 44 -11.11 -11.40 -0.77
CA THR A 44 -12.09 -12.41 -1.23
C THR A 44 -12.04 -13.72 -0.44
N GLY A 45 -11.29 -13.77 0.67
CA GLY A 45 -11.18 -14.95 1.54
C GLY A 45 -10.36 -16.10 0.95
N LYS A 46 -9.67 -15.88 -0.18
CA LYS A 46 -8.82 -16.87 -0.85
C LYS A 46 -7.44 -16.92 -0.21
N TYR A 47 -7.38 -17.27 1.08
CA TYR A 47 -6.15 -17.15 1.88
C TYR A 47 -4.98 -17.99 1.37
N ASN A 48 -5.23 -19.20 0.83
CA ASN A 48 -4.16 -20.03 0.26
C ASN A 48 -3.53 -19.37 -0.97
N ASP A 49 -4.35 -18.81 -1.86
CA ASP A 49 -3.88 -18.11 -3.06
C ASP A 49 -3.18 -16.80 -2.68
N ALA A 50 -3.76 -16.05 -1.73
CA ALA A 50 -3.20 -14.81 -1.21
C ALA A 50 -1.78 -15.05 -0.67
N ARG A 51 -1.59 -16.11 0.11
CA ARG A 51 -0.28 -16.48 0.65
C ARG A 51 0.75 -16.67 -0.45
N GLN A 52 0.42 -17.43 -1.49
CA GLN A 52 1.34 -17.69 -2.61
C GLN A 52 1.72 -16.41 -3.34
N SER A 53 0.72 -15.57 -3.66
CA SER A 53 0.96 -14.29 -4.33
C SER A 53 1.81 -13.34 -3.49
N LEU A 54 1.57 -13.27 -2.18
CA LEU A 54 2.30 -12.38 -1.28
C LEU A 54 3.73 -12.89 -1.01
N GLU A 55 3.93 -14.20 -0.89
CA GLU A 55 5.27 -14.80 -0.84
C GLU A 55 6.03 -14.52 -2.14
N LEU A 56 5.36 -14.54 -3.29
CA LEU A 56 5.96 -14.17 -4.57
C LEU A 56 6.29 -12.66 -4.66
N ALA A 57 5.42 -11.79 -4.15
CA ALA A 57 5.71 -10.35 -4.03
C ALA A 57 6.99 -10.10 -3.23
N LEU A 58 7.11 -10.74 -2.06
CA LEU A 58 8.29 -10.61 -1.19
C LEU A 58 9.56 -11.26 -1.75
N ALA A 59 9.42 -12.23 -2.65
CA ALA A 59 10.56 -12.78 -3.39
C ALA A 59 11.11 -11.77 -4.42
N HIS A 60 10.24 -10.91 -4.96
CA HIS A 60 10.63 -9.83 -5.88
C HIS A 60 11.13 -8.58 -5.15
N ASP A 61 10.44 -8.19 -4.07
CA ASP A 61 10.77 -7.03 -3.26
C ASP A 61 10.59 -7.37 -1.78
N ARG A 62 11.72 -7.59 -1.09
CA ARG A 62 11.71 -7.90 0.34
C ARG A 62 11.32 -6.71 1.21
N ASP A 63 11.29 -5.50 0.67
CA ASP A 63 10.95 -4.28 1.38
C ASP A 63 9.51 -3.81 1.09
N ASP A 64 8.71 -4.62 0.37
CA ASP A 64 7.27 -4.40 0.22
C ASP A 64 6.55 -4.67 1.56
N ASN A 65 6.48 -3.64 2.38
CA ASN A 65 5.94 -3.72 3.73
C ASN A 65 4.42 -3.95 3.74
N LEU A 66 3.71 -3.58 2.66
CA LEU A 66 2.29 -3.88 2.54
C LEU A 66 2.08 -5.36 2.21
N ALA A 67 2.93 -5.96 1.35
CA ALA A 67 2.93 -7.39 1.12
C ALA A 67 3.24 -8.19 2.39
N LYS A 68 4.19 -7.74 3.23
CA LYS A 68 4.46 -8.35 4.55
C LYS A 68 3.22 -8.31 5.45
N LEU A 69 2.60 -7.14 5.58
CA LEU A 69 1.41 -6.96 6.41
C LEU A 69 0.29 -7.92 5.99
N TYR A 70 -0.02 -7.96 4.69
CA TYR A 70 -1.07 -8.83 4.16
C TYR A 70 -0.70 -10.31 4.20
N LEU A 71 0.58 -10.67 4.09
CA LEU A 71 1.02 -12.06 4.28
C LEU A 71 0.77 -12.49 5.71
N GLY A 72 1.08 -11.62 6.67
CA GLY A 72 0.84 -11.87 8.08
C GLY A 72 -0.64 -12.02 8.42
N LEU A 73 -1.50 -11.13 7.89
CA LEU A 73 -2.95 -11.24 7.98
C LEU A 73 -3.47 -12.57 7.40
N THR A 74 -2.96 -12.95 6.22
CA THR A 74 -3.32 -14.20 5.54
C THR A 74 -2.93 -15.43 6.37
N LEU A 75 -1.71 -15.45 6.92
CA LEU A 75 -1.22 -16.52 7.78
C LEU A 75 -2.05 -16.63 9.05
N ALA A 76 -2.35 -15.50 9.71
CA ALA A 76 -3.17 -15.48 10.91
C ALA A 76 -4.60 -16.02 10.66
N ARG A 77 -5.24 -15.63 9.54
CA ARG A 77 -6.57 -16.13 9.14
C ARG A 77 -6.55 -17.62 8.75
N SER A 78 -5.44 -18.11 8.20
CA SER A 78 -5.27 -19.52 7.80
C SER A 78 -4.81 -20.47 8.93
N GLY A 79 -4.58 -19.94 10.14
CA GLY A 79 -4.25 -20.72 11.33
C GLY A 79 -2.76 -20.71 11.73
N ASP A 80 -1.87 -20.18 10.89
CA ASP A 80 -0.45 -19.98 11.23
C ASP A 80 -0.24 -18.64 11.96
N PHE A 81 -0.83 -18.55 13.15
CA PHE A 81 -0.89 -17.30 13.92
C PHE A 81 0.50 -16.81 14.37
N SER A 82 1.40 -17.73 14.75
CA SER A 82 2.73 -17.34 15.24
C SER A 82 3.57 -16.69 14.15
N ARG A 83 3.56 -17.25 12.93
CA ARG A 83 4.23 -16.63 11.79
C ARG A 83 3.48 -15.39 11.33
N GLY A 84 2.14 -15.44 11.31
CA GLY A 84 1.30 -14.30 10.96
C GLY A 84 1.59 -13.05 11.80
N LEU A 85 1.75 -13.21 13.11
CA LEU A 85 2.10 -12.13 14.03
C LEU A 85 3.45 -11.49 13.67
N LYS A 86 4.47 -12.30 13.36
CA LYS A 86 5.80 -11.79 12.99
C LYS A 86 5.77 -10.96 11.71
N GLU A 87 5.04 -11.44 10.70
CA GLU A 87 4.91 -10.74 9.42
C GLU A 87 4.07 -9.46 9.56
N ILE A 88 3.00 -9.47 10.38
CA ILE A 88 2.22 -8.26 10.70
C ILE A 88 3.13 -7.23 11.38
N GLU A 89 3.87 -7.64 12.41
CA GLU A 89 4.78 -6.73 13.12
C GLU A 89 5.84 -6.15 12.18
N ALA A 90 6.49 -6.99 11.36
CA ALA A 90 7.49 -6.55 10.41
C ALA A 90 6.91 -5.58 9.37
N GLY A 91 5.74 -5.88 8.81
CA GLY A 91 5.04 -5.01 7.86
C GLY A 91 4.67 -3.66 8.47
N MET A 92 4.09 -3.65 9.67
CA MET A 92 3.73 -2.42 10.36
C MET A 92 4.94 -1.55 10.71
N ARG A 93 6.02 -2.14 11.23
CA ARG A 93 7.26 -1.41 11.51
C ARG A 93 7.84 -0.79 10.23
N GLY A 94 7.90 -1.56 9.14
CA GLY A 94 8.38 -1.04 7.86
C GLY A 94 7.51 0.09 7.28
N LEU A 95 6.17 -0.01 7.42
CA LEU A 95 5.26 1.07 7.02
C LEU A 95 5.46 2.33 7.88
N TYR A 96 5.61 2.17 9.19
CA TYR A 96 5.90 3.26 10.11
C TYR A 96 7.21 3.98 9.74
N ASP A 97 8.28 3.21 9.57
CA ASP A 97 9.61 3.74 9.23
C ASP A 97 9.58 4.47 7.87
N TRP A 98 8.84 3.94 6.90
CA TRP A 98 8.64 4.60 5.61
C TRP A 98 7.88 5.92 5.74
N LEU A 99 6.80 5.96 6.53
CA LEU A 99 6.03 7.19 6.79
C LEU A 99 6.91 8.25 7.47
N GLU A 100 7.70 7.87 8.48
CA GLU A 100 8.66 8.75 9.14
C GLU A 100 9.75 9.25 8.18
N TYR A 101 10.25 8.37 7.31
CA TYR A 101 11.25 8.74 6.30
C TYR A 101 10.70 9.78 5.30
N ILE A 102 9.49 9.58 4.79
CA ILE A 102 8.87 10.50 3.83
C ILE A 102 8.55 11.85 4.49
N ASP A 103 7.99 11.83 5.70
CA ASP A 103 7.69 13.05 6.47
C ASP A 103 8.96 13.91 6.69
N ARG A 104 10.09 13.27 7.02
CA ARG A 104 11.38 13.96 7.22
C ARG A 104 12.05 14.40 5.93
N SER A 105 12.02 13.58 4.89
CA SER A 105 12.77 13.82 3.65
C SER A 105 12.04 14.74 2.68
N ARG A 106 10.72 14.86 2.81
CA ARG A 106 9.84 15.61 1.88
C ARG A 106 8.69 16.33 2.63
N PRO A 107 8.99 17.18 3.64
CA PRO A 107 7.96 17.79 4.50
C PRO A 107 6.96 18.70 3.77
N PHE A 108 7.29 19.16 2.55
CA PHE A 108 6.44 20.04 1.74
C PHE A 108 5.72 19.33 0.58
N GLU A 109 5.97 18.04 0.37
CA GLU A 109 5.23 17.18 -0.59
C GLU A 109 4.15 16.36 0.15
N GLY A 110 3.75 16.81 1.34
CA GLY A 110 3.01 16.04 2.34
C GLY A 110 1.62 15.59 1.87
N TYR A 111 1.53 14.32 1.48
CA TYR A 111 0.27 13.61 1.24
C TYR A 111 0.04 12.45 2.21
N TRP A 112 1.07 12.04 2.95
CA TRP A 112 1.09 10.73 3.62
C TRP A 112 0.86 10.85 5.12
N ASP A 113 -0.25 10.29 5.60
CA ASP A 113 -0.62 10.24 7.02
C ASP A 113 -0.45 11.59 7.76
N PRO A 114 -1.04 12.70 7.26
CA PRO A 114 -0.79 14.04 7.80
C PRO A 114 -1.30 14.20 9.24
N THR A 115 -2.34 13.47 9.63
CA THR A 115 -2.89 13.47 10.99
C THR A 115 -2.16 12.50 11.93
N ARG A 116 -1.17 11.76 11.42
CA ARG A 116 -0.42 10.72 12.14
C ARG A 116 -1.31 9.56 12.63
N GLU A 117 -2.48 9.38 12.04
CA GLU A 117 -3.44 8.34 12.45
C GLU A 117 -2.89 6.94 12.19
N ILE A 118 -2.24 6.71 11.04
CA ILE A 118 -1.65 5.41 10.70
C ILE A 118 -0.49 5.12 11.65
N ARG A 119 0.42 6.08 11.81
CA ARG A 119 1.55 5.95 12.75
C ARG A 119 1.10 5.69 14.17
N LYS A 120 0.09 6.42 14.65
CA LYS A 120 -0.48 6.23 15.99
C LYS A 120 -1.12 4.85 16.18
N ALA A 121 -1.83 4.34 15.17
CA ALA A 121 -2.40 3.00 15.23
C ALA A 121 -1.31 1.93 15.29
N ILE A 122 -0.23 2.09 14.52
CA ILE A 122 0.93 1.19 14.59
C ILE A 122 1.61 1.27 15.96
N ASP A 123 1.84 2.47 16.50
CA ASP A 123 2.43 2.64 17.84
C ASP A 123 1.59 1.94 18.92
N ASN A 124 0.27 2.12 18.88
CA ASN A 124 -0.65 1.46 19.81
C ASN A 124 -0.57 -0.06 19.68
N TYR A 125 -0.54 -0.57 18.45
CA TYR A 125 -0.41 -2.00 18.17
C TYR A 125 0.90 -2.55 18.74
N LEU A 126 2.04 -1.92 18.46
CA LEU A 126 3.36 -2.38 18.88
C LEU A 126 3.54 -2.30 20.41
N ALA A 127 2.98 -1.26 21.04
CA ALA A 127 2.97 -1.16 22.50
C ALA A 127 2.16 -2.31 23.11
N ALA A 128 1.02 -2.63 22.52
CA ALA A 128 0.14 -3.65 23.06
C ALA A 128 0.66 -5.07 22.79
N SER A 129 1.23 -5.35 21.62
CA SER A 129 1.87 -6.64 21.28
C SER A 129 3.05 -6.96 22.20
N SER A 130 3.74 -5.94 22.72
CA SER A 130 4.82 -6.11 23.71
C SER A 130 4.33 -6.50 25.11
N GLY A 131 3.04 -6.28 25.41
CA GLY A 131 2.39 -6.58 26.69
C GLY A 131 1.99 -8.06 26.88
N GLY A 132 2.34 -8.95 25.96
CA GLY A 132 2.18 -10.41 26.07
C GLY A 132 0.76 -10.95 25.88
N ASP A 133 -0.27 -10.16 26.17
CA ASP A 133 -1.69 -10.59 26.17
C ASP A 133 -2.55 -9.81 25.16
N TYR A 134 -1.93 -9.18 24.16
CA TYR A 134 -2.68 -8.55 23.09
C TYR A 134 -3.50 -9.59 22.35
N GLY A 135 -4.82 -9.49 22.51
CA GLY A 135 -5.74 -10.53 22.11
C GLY A 135 -5.64 -10.84 20.62
N ARG A 136 -5.60 -12.14 20.29
CA ARG A 136 -5.77 -12.66 18.92
C ARG A 136 -6.97 -12.03 18.20
N GLY A 137 -7.98 -11.59 18.95
CA GLY A 137 -9.17 -10.93 18.44
C GLY A 137 -8.98 -9.49 17.95
N GLN A 138 -8.03 -8.72 18.51
CA GLN A 138 -7.84 -7.31 18.15
C GLN A 138 -6.69 -7.09 17.15
N LEU A 139 -5.71 -8.00 17.13
CA LEU A 139 -4.59 -8.00 16.18
C LEU A 139 -5.06 -7.86 14.72
N ILE A 140 -5.95 -8.75 14.28
CA ILE A 140 -6.34 -8.82 12.87
C ILE A 140 -7.13 -7.56 12.46
N PRO A 141 -8.16 -7.11 13.20
CA PRO A 141 -8.85 -5.86 12.88
C PRO A 141 -7.92 -4.64 12.82
N ASP A 142 -6.99 -4.50 13.76
CA ASP A 142 -6.09 -3.34 13.80
C ASP A 142 -5.10 -3.37 12.63
N ALA A 143 -4.60 -4.57 12.27
CA ALA A 143 -3.77 -4.77 11.08
C ALA A 143 -4.52 -4.56 9.76
N GLU A 144 -5.76 -5.01 9.67
CA GLU A 144 -6.63 -4.73 8.51
C GLU A 144 -6.89 -3.23 8.37
N TRP A 145 -7.13 -2.53 9.48
CA TRP A 145 -7.33 -1.09 9.46
C TRP A 145 -6.08 -0.36 8.97
N VAL A 146 -4.88 -0.69 9.47
CA VAL A 146 -3.62 -0.08 9.01
C VAL A 146 -3.42 -0.33 7.52
N GLY A 147 -3.66 -1.56 7.06
CA GLY A 147 -3.61 -1.92 5.64
C GLY A 147 -4.53 -1.04 4.81
N GLN A 148 -5.83 -1.00 5.14
CA GLN A 148 -6.82 -0.19 4.42
C GLN A 148 -6.52 1.31 4.48
N ALA A 149 -6.04 1.83 5.60
CA ALA A 149 -5.67 3.23 5.73
C ALA A 149 -4.50 3.57 4.78
N MET A 150 -3.47 2.72 4.72
CA MET A 150 -2.37 2.88 3.76
C MET A 150 -2.86 2.84 2.31
N GLU A 151 -3.77 1.94 1.96
CA GLU A 151 -4.35 1.87 0.61
C GLU A 151 -5.07 3.16 0.22
N ASN A 152 -5.83 3.72 1.16
CA ASN A 152 -6.51 4.99 0.97
C ASN A 152 -5.52 6.15 0.78
N GLU A 153 -4.42 6.17 1.52
CA GLU A 153 -3.36 7.17 1.35
C GLU A 153 -2.66 7.04 0.00
N ILE A 154 -2.38 5.81 -0.44
CA ILE A 154 -1.83 5.55 -1.78
C ILE A 154 -2.78 6.10 -2.84
N ASP A 155 -4.08 5.84 -2.72
CA ASP A 155 -5.07 6.35 -3.68
C ASP A 155 -5.25 7.87 -3.62
N ARG A 156 -5.07 8.50 -2.45
CA ARG A 156 -5.04 9.96 -2.31
C ARG A 156 -3.83 10.54 -3.03
N ALA A 157 -2.63 10.04 -2.72
CA ALA A 157 -1.38 10.45 -3.35
C ALA A 157 -1.44 10.32 -4.88
N ARG A 158 -2.01 9.22 -5.40
CA ARG A 158 -2.23 9.03 -6.86
C ARG A 158 -3.13 10.09 -7.48
N ARG A 159 -4.20 10.50 -6.78
CA ARG A 159 -5.10 11.54 -7.30
C ARG A 159 -4.42 12.89 -7.28
N ASP A 160 -3.63 13.17 -6.26
CA ASP A 160 -2.87 14.41 -6.15
C ASP A 160 -1.77 14.53 -7.22
N GLU A 161 -1.03 13.44 -7.46
CA GLU A 161 -0.03 13.34 -8.54
C GLU A 161 -0.66 13.65 -9.91
N ARG A 162 -1.80 13.01 -10.22
CA ARG A 162 -2.52 13.26 -11.48
C ARG A 162 -2.97 14.71 -11.62
N ARG A 163 -3.54 15.28 -10.56
CA ARG A 163 -3.98 16.69 -10.56
C ARG A 163 -2.80 17.65 -10.73
N GLN A 164 -1.65 17.35 -10.14
CA GLN A 164 -0.44 18.16 -10.32
C GLN A 164 0.06 18.08 -11.77
N PHE A 165 0.14 16.87 -12.32
CA PHE A 165 0.52 16.67 -13.71
C PHE A 165 -0.40 17.42 -14.69
N GLU A 166 -1.72 17.35 -14.49
CA GLU A 166 -2.71 18.09 -15.29
C GLU A 166 -2.48 19.62 -15.21
N ARG A 167 -2.27 20.17 -14.02
CA ARG A 167 -1.96 21.61 -13.85
C ARG A 167 -0.66 22.01 -14.54
N ASP A 168 0.37 21.17 -14.47
CA ASP A 168 1.66 21.46 -15.10
C ASP A 168 1.57 21.40 -16.63
N LEU A 169 0.77 20.49 -17.18
CA LEU A 169 0.45 20.46 -18.61
C LEU A 169 -0.33 21.70 -19.06
N GLU A 170 -1.30 22.17 -18.27
CA GLU A 170 -2.05 23.40 -18.54
C GLU A 170 -1.14 24.64 -18.53
N ARG A 171 -0.23 24.72 -17.55
CA ARG A 171 0.79 25.79 -17.50
C ARG A 171 1.77 25.72 -18.68
N GLY A 172 2.16 24.53 -19.11
CA GLY A 172 3.03 24.31 -20.27
C GLY A 172 2.39 24.68 -21.61
N ARG A 173 1.07 24.55 -21.76
CA ARG A 173 0.31 25.00 -22.95
C ARG A 173 0.07 26.51 -22.99
N GLY A 174 0.27 27.23 -21.88
CA GLY A 174 0.16 28.69 -21.80
C GLY A 174 1.32 29.46 -22.46
N PHE A 175 2.41 28.77 -22.86
CA PHE A 175 3.54 29.36 -23.58
C PHE A 175 3.64 28.82 -25.02
N SER A 176 2.61 29.08 -25.84
CA SER A 176 2.75 29.05 -27.30
C SER A 176 2.65 30.48 -27.84
N ILE A 177 3.83 31.10 -27.94
CA ILE A 177 4.29 31.99 -29.01
C ILE A 177 3.18 32.77 -29.74
N GLY A 178 2.87 33.97 -29.25
CA GLY A 178 2.42 35.06 -30.10
C GLY A 178 3.63 35.66 -30.83
N VAL A 179 4.11 35.03 -31.91
CA VAL A 179 4.95 35.73 -32.89
C VAL A 179 4.01 36.62 -33.69
N GLY A 180 3.94 37.88 -33.28
CA GLY A 180 3.44 38.95 -34.13
C GLY A 180 4.43 39.20 -35.25
N LEU A 181 4.14 38.67 -36.43
CA LEU A 181 4.62 39.21 -37.70
C LEU A 181 3.67 40.37 -38.09
N GLY A 182 4.20 41.57 -38.30
CA GLY A 182 3.43 42.69 -38.81
C GLY A 182 4.22 44.00 -38.89
N PHE A 183 4.90 44.17 -40.04
CA PHE A 183 5.36 45.38 -40.76
C PHE A 183 5.60 46.70 -40.00
#